data_AF-A0A5B7IFW5-F1
#
_entry.id   AF-A0A5B7IFW5-F1
#
_cell.length_a   1.000
_cell.length_b   1.000
_cell.length_c   1.000
_cell.angle_alpha   90.00
_cell.angle_beta   90.00
_cell.angle_gamma   90.00
#
_symmetry.space_group_name_H-M   'P 1'
#
loop_
_entity.id
_entity.type
_entity.pdbx_description
1 polymer ?
#
loop_
_entity_poly.entity_id
_entity_poly.type
_entity_poly.pdbx_seq_one_letter_code
_entity_poly.pdbx_strand_id
1 'polypeptide(L)'
;MFPPFLTVKSKSQRTADIISMLVNIYGSKDVFITEYRTILADRILSQFSYDTEREIRYLEHLKVRFGETLALLHKCEVMVKDVADSKRINQSINSDENPRREKQKFPVSCMILSAQFWPSFKEERLQLPEEVLNELETYTEAFQELKGNRTLNWKHHLGQVCLSVWLFLS
;
A
#
# COMPACT_ATOMS: atom_id res chain seq x y z
N MET A 1 -7.19 32.56 -49.96
CA MET A 1 -6.49 32.61 -48.67
C MET A 1 -7.42 31.98 -47.64
N PHE A 2 -7.23 30.69 -47.34
CA PHE A 2 -8.09 29.95 -46.40
C PHE A 2 -7.48 30.03 -44.99
N PRO A 3 -8.28 30.15 -43.91
CA PRO A 3 -7.75 30.25 -42.55
C PRO A 3 -7.16 28.91 -42.11
N PRO A 4 -6.18 28.90 -41.19
CA PRO A 4 -5.59 27.65 -40.71
C PRO A 4 -6.63 26.89 -39.90
N PHE A 5 -6.80 25.62 -40.24
CA PHE A 5 -7.65 24.68 -39.52
C PHE A 5 -7.25 24.66 -38.03
N LEU A 6 -8.18 25.00 -37.14
CA LEU A 6 -8.06 24.72 -35.72
C LEU A 6 -7.96 23.20 -35.56
N THR A 7 -6.74 22.71 -35.43
CA THR A 7 -6.47 21.27 -35.33
C THR A 7 -6.94 20.82 -33.96
N VAL A 8 -8.10 20.15 -33.91
CA VAL A 8 -8.61 19.56 -32.67
C VAL A 8 -7.67 18.44 -32.26
N LYS A 9 -6.77 18.72 -31.30
CA LYS A 9 -5.86 17.71 -30.73
C LYS A 9 -6.65 16.48 -30.27
N SER A 10 -6.21 15.29 -30.67
CA SER A 10 -6.83 14.03 -30.29
C SER A 10 -6.79 13.83 -28.77
N LYS A 11 -7.70 13.02 -28.21
CA LYS A 11 -7.70 12.70 -26.76
C LYS A 11 -6.33 12.18 -26.29
N SER A 12 -5.64 11.39 -27.12
CA SER A 12 -4.30 10.86 -26.83
C SER A 12 -3.26 11.98 -26.70
N GLN A 13 -3.25 12.93 -27.65
CA GLN A 13 -2.34 14.09 -27.62
C GLN A 13 -2.59 14.99 -26.41
N ARG A 14 -3.85 15.24 -26.05
CA ARG A 14 -4.17 16.05 -24.84
C ARG A 14 -3.69 15.39 -23.55
N THR A 15 -3.86 14.07 -23.41
CA THR A 15 -3.39 13.35 -22.21
C THR A 15 -1.86 13.31 -22.13
N ALA A 16 -1.18 13.17 -23.27
CA ALA A 16 0.29 13.28 -23.33
C ALA A 16 0.78 14.68 -22.93
N ASP A 17 0.07 15.73 -23.38
CA ASP A 17 0.37 17.12 -23.00
C ASP A 17 0.20 17.36 -21.49
N ILE A 18 -0.85 16.81 -20.84
CA ILE A 18 -1.07 16.94 -19.39
C ILE A 18 0.05 16.26 -18.60
N ILE A 19 0.44 15.05 -18.99
CA ILE A 19 1.49 14.31 -18.28
C ILE A 19 2.84 14.99 -18.48
N SER A 20 3.12 15.51 -19.68
CA SER A 20 4.32 16.30 -19.96
C SER A 20 4.34 17.59 -19.15
N MET A 21 3.19 18.25 -18.97
CA MET A 21 3.04 19.42 -18.10
C MET A 21 3.32 19.07 -16.64
N LEU A 22 2.78 17.97 -16.12
CA LEU A 22 3.06 17.52 -14.75
C LEU A 22 4.55 17.22 -14.56
N VAL A 23 5.17 16.48 -15.47
CA VAL A 23 6.61 16.19 -15.41
C VAL A 23 7.45 17.46 -15.43
N ASN A 24 7.06 18.47 -16.23
CA ASN A 24 7.75 19.76 -16.25
C ASN A 24 7.61 20.54 -14.92
N ILE A 25 6.46 20.43 -14.23
CA ILE A 25 6.27 21.04 -12.89
C ILE A 25 7.16 20.37 -11.85
N TYR A 26 7.26 19.04 -11.87
CA TYR A 26 8.09 18.27 -10.93
C TYR A 26 9.59 18.24 -11.31
N GLY A 27 9.96 18.77 -12.48
CA GLY A 27 11.33 18.85 -12.97
C GLY A 27 11.86 17.58 -13.64
N SER A 28 11.41 16.39 -13.24
CA SER A 28 11.76 15.13 -13.93
C SER A 28 10.72 14.03 -13.74
N LYS A 29 10.80 13.01 -14.60
CA LYS A 29 9.97 11.79 -14.50
C LYS A 29 10.22 11.04 -13.19
N ASP A 30 11.47 11.01 -12.74
CA ASP A 30 11.88 10.30 -11.52
C ASP A 30 11.32 10.95 -10.26
N VAL A 31 11.34 12.30 -10.20
CA VAL A 31 10.74 13.05 -9.09
C VAL A 31 9.23 12.80 -9.06
N PHE A 32 8.57 12.90 -10.22
CA PHE A 32 7.13 12.61 -10.32
C PHE A 32 6.78 11.20 -9.83
N ILE A 33 7.52 10.17 -10.24
CA ILE A 33 7.25 8.79 -9.81
C ILE A 33 7.59 8.57 -8.33
N THR A 34 8.62 9.26 -7.81
CA THR A 34 8.95 9.21 -6.39
C THR A 34 7.85 9.81 -5.53
N GLU A 35 7.28 10.95 -5.93
CA GLU A 35 6.13 11.55 -5.25
C GLU A 35 4.87 10.68 -5.38
N TYR A 36 4.62 10.13 -6.58
CA TYR A 36 3.53 9.18 -6.78
C TYR A 36 3.66 7.97 -5.84
N ARG A 37 4.87 7.42 -5.67
CA ARG A 37 5.15 6.32 -4.74
C ARG A 37 4.82 6.69 -3.30
N THR A 38 5.18 7.90 -2.87
CA THR A 38 4.86 8.39 -1.52
C THR A 38 3.35 8.50 -1.30
N ILE A 39 2.62 9.07 -2.27
CA ILE A 39 1.16 9.19 -2.23
C ILE A 39 0.49 7.81 -2.23
N LEU A 40 0.99 6.87 -3.05
CA LEU A 40 0.48 5.51 -3.10
C LEU A 40 0.65 4.80 -1.75
N ALA A 41 1.82 4.96 -1.11
CA ALA A 41 2.07 4.37 0.21
C ALA A 41 1.08 4.90 1.25
N ASP A 42 0.88 6.22 1.29
CA ASP A 42 -0.04 6.87 2.23
C ASP A 42 -1.49 6.38 2.01
N ARG A 43 -1.94 6.33 0.75
CA ARG A 43 -3.27 5.80 0.41
C ARG A 43 -3.46 4.36 0.88
N ILE A 44 -2.50 3.48 0.64
CA ILE A 44 -2.60 2.08 1.05
C ILE A 44 -2.65 1.95 2.58
N LEU A 45 -1.80 2.67 3.30
CA LEU A 45 -1.66 2.54 4.76
C LEU A 45 -2.78 3.25 5.54
N SER A 46 -3.44 4.22 4.92
CA SER A 46 -4.54 4.98 5.52
C SER A 46 -5.85 4.19 5.64
N GLN A 47 -5.98 3.01 5.02
CA GLN A 47 -7.23 2.26 4.96
C GLN A 47 -7.09 0.83 5.51
N PHE A 48 -8.05 0.40 6.33
CA PHE A 48 -8.14 -0.99 6.82
C PHE A 48 -8.23 -2.04 5.71
N SER A 49 -8.82 -1.68 4.57
CA SER A 49 -9.03 -2.55 3.41
C SER A 49 -8.84 -1.75 2.12
N TYR A 50 -7.63 -1.79 1.58
CA TYR A 50 -7.32 -1.09 0.33
C TYR A 50 -7.62 -1.97 -0.89
N ASP A 51 -8.38 -1.45 -1.88
CA ASP A 51 -8.56 -2.10 -3.18
C ASP A 51 -7.51 -1.61 -4.19
N THR A 52 -6.69 -2.54 -4.66
CA THR A 52 -5.56 -2.25 -5.55
C THR A 52 -5.95 -2.20 -7.02
N GLU A 53 -7.16 -2.60 -7.42
CA GLU A 53 -7.54 -2.74 -8.83
C GLU A 53 -7.38 -1.43 -9.61
N ARG A 54 -7.75 -0.31 -8.98
CA ARG A 54 -7.57 1.03 -9.55
C ARG A 54 -6.09 1.39 -9.74
N GLU A 55 -5.24 1.12 -8.75
CA GLU A 55 -3.82 1.46 -8.81
C GLU A 55 -3.07 0.57 -9.80
N ILE A 56 -3.47 -0.70 -9.97
CA ILE A 56 -2.95 -1.59 -11.02
C ILE A 56 -3.18 -0.96 -12.41
N ARG A 57 -4.41 -0.56 -12.71
CA ARG A 57 -4.74 0.09 -14.00
C ARG A 57 -3.94 1.38 -14.21
N TYR A 58 -3.76 2.17 -13.16
CA TYR A 58 -2.96 3.39 -13.23
C TYR A 58 -1.49 3.11 -13.49
N LEU A 59 -0.91 2.10 -12.83
CA LEU A 59 0.47 1.67 -13.07
C LEU A 59 0.66 1.18 -14.51
N GLU A 60 -0.27 0.42 -15.07
CA GLU A 60 -0.21 -0.01 -16.48
C GLU A 60 -0.19 1.19 -17.43
N HIS A 61 -1.05 2.18 -17.19
CA HIS A 61 -1.07 3.41 -17.98
C HIS A 61 0.19 4.26 -17.85
N LEU A 62 0.84 4.25 -16.67
CA LEU A 62 2.11 4.91 -16.45
C LEU A 62 3.25 4.16 -17.18
N LYS A 63 3.29 2.83 -17.10
CA LYS A 63 4.32 2.01 -17.78
C LYS A 63 4.41 2.28 -19.28
N VAL A 64 3.26 2.34 -19.97
CA VAL A 64 3.20 2.62 -21.42
C VAL A 64 3.83 3.97 -21.78
N ARG A 65 3.78 4.95 -20.87
CA ARG A 65 4.20 6.33 -21.13
C ARG A 65 5.62 6.65 -20.68
N PHE A 66 6.09 6.00 -19.62
CA PHE A 66 7.31 6.40 -18.92
C PHE A 66 8.54 5.54 -19.23
N GLY A 67 8.40 4.45 -20.01
CA GLY A 67 9.52 3.71 -20.61
C GLY A 67 10.63 3.37 -19.61
N GLU A 68 11.84 3.91 -19.84
CA GLU A 68 13.08 3.72 -19.05
C GLU A 68 12.95 3.98 -17.54
N THR A 69 11.90 4.68 -17.09
CA THR A 69 11.61 4.91 -15.66
C THR A 69 11.00 3.68 -14.94
N LEU A 70 11.04 2.53 -15.61
CA LEU A 70 10.45 1.26 -15.16
C LEU A 70 10.97 0.82 -13.78
N ALA A 71 12.22 1.13 -13.43
CA ALA A 71 12.79 0.73 -12.14
C ALA A 71 12.07 1.34 -10.93
N LEU A 72 11.60 2.59 -11.03
CA LEU A 72 10.82 3.23 -9.96
C LEU A 72 9.36 2.78 -9.96
N LEU A 73 8.79 2.50 -11.14
CA LEU A 73 7.45 1.91 -11.25
C LEU A 73 7.40 0.49 -10.70
N HIS A 74 8.47 -0.29 -10.88
CA HIS A 74 8.62 -1.62 -10.27
C HIS A 74 8.49 -1.55 -8.75
N LYS A 75 8.97 -0.49 -8.09
CA LYS A 75 8.76 -0.30 -6.65
C LYS A 75 7.28 -0.18 -6.29
N CYS A 76 6.51 0.59 -7.06
CA CYS A 76 5.07 0.75 -6.86
C CYS A 76 4.31 -0.56 -7.14
N GLU A 77 4.76 -1.35 -8.12
CA GLU A 77 4.20 -2.68 -8.41
C GLU A 77 4.39 -3.65 -7.25
N VAL A 78 5.59 -3.67 -6.66
CA VAL A 78 5.86 -4.47 -5.47
C VAL A 78 4.99 -4.03 -4.30
N MET A 79 4.78 -2.71 -4.10
CA MET A 79 3.87 -2.21 -3.05
C MET A 79 2.43 -2.73 -3.24
N VAL A 80 1.93 -2.72 -4.47
CA VAL A 80 0.59 -3.27 -4.78
C VAL A 80 0.53 -4.78 -4.56
N LYS A 81 1.58 -5.50 -4.95
CA LYS A 81 1.70 -6.95 -4.71
C LYS A 81 1.72 -7.28 -3.22
N ASP A 82 2.47 -6.51 -2.43
CA ASP A 82 2.54 -6.66 -0.97
C ASP A 82 1.14 -6.59 -0.33
N VAL A 83 0.25 -5.71 -0.81
CA VAL A 83 -1.15 -5.63 -0.35
C VAL A 83 -1.92 -6.91 -0.66
N ALA A 84 -1.81 -7.42 -1.88
CA ALA A 84 -2.50 -8.65 -2.30
C ALA A 84 -1.98 -9.87 -1.53
N ASP A 85 -0.66 -9.99 -1.37
CA ASP A 85 -0.02 -11.05 -0.61
C ASP A 85 -0.41 -10.98 0.87
N SER A 86 -0.47 -9.78 1.45
CA SER A 86 -0.94 -9.56 2.83
C SER A 86 -2.37 -10.05 3.01
N LYS A 87 -3.29 -9.73 2.09
CA LYS A 87 -4.68 -10.23 2.15
C LYS A 87 -4.74 -11.76 2.16
N ARG A 88 -3.97 -12.42 1.29
CA ARG A 88 -3.92 -13.88 1.22
C ARG A 88 -3.37 -14.50 2.51
N ILE A 89 -2.33 -13.89 3.09
CA ILE A 89 -1.75 -14.35 4.34
C ILE A 89 -2.72 -14.17 5.50
N ASN A 90 -3.37 -13.01 5.61
CA ASN A 90 -4.40 -12.75 6.61
C ASN A 90 -5.55 -13.75 6.52
N GLN A 91 -6.01 -14.09 5.30
CA GLN A 91 -7.04 -15.11 5.10
C GLN A 91 -6.60 -16.50 5.56
N SER A 92 -5.33 -16.85 5.32
CA SER A 92 -4.79 -18.15 5.75
C SER A 92 -4.60 -18.23 7.26
N ILE A 93 -4.16 -17.15 7.90
CA ILE A 93 -3.94 -17.10 9.36
C ILE A 93 -5.29 -17.03 10.09
N ASN A 94 -6.22 -16.23 9.59
CA ASN A 94 -7.54 -16.04 10.19
C ASN A 94 -8.59 -17.01 9.64
N SER A 95 -8.22 -18.14 9.03
CA SER A 95 -9.19 -19.14 8.59
C SER A 95 -9.93 -19.75 9.79
N ASP A 96 -11.19 -20.16 9.61
CA ASP A 96 -11.98 -20.83 10.67
C ASP A 96 -11.36 -22.18 11.09
N GLU A 97 -10.54 -22.77 10.24
CA GLU A 97 -9.83 -24.03 10.50
C GLU A 97 -8.59 -23.86 11.38
N ASN A 98 -8.15 -22.62 11.64
CA ASN A 98 -6.97 -22.37 12.45
C ASN A 98 -7.31 -22.42 13.96
N PRO A 99 -6.79 -23.40 14.73
CA PRO A 99 -7.07 -23.52 16.17
C PRO A 99 -6.58 -22.33 17.00
N ARG A 100 -5.66 -21.50 16.45
CA ARG A 100 -5.21 -20.25 17.10
C ARG A 100 -6.32 -19.20 17.13
N ARG A 101 -7.25 -19.22 16.16
CA ARG A 101 -8.32 -18.22 16.02
C ARG A 101 -9.32 -18.27 17.16
N GLU A 102 -9.65 -19.46 17.68
CA GLU A 102 -10.56 -19.60 18.83
C GLU A 102 -10.01 -18.98 20.12
N LYS A 103 -8.69 -18.81 20.21
CA LYS A 103 -8.00 -18.24 21.37
C LYS A 103 -7.76 -16.73 21.24
N GLN A 104 -7.94 -16.14 20.06
CA GLN A 104 -7.74 -14.70 19.87
C GLN A 104 -8.80 -13.89 20.61
N LYS A 105 -8.37 -12.88 21.36
CA LYS A 105 -9.27 -11.94 22.03
C LYS A 105 -10.00 -11.03 21.02
N PHE A 106 -9.34 -10.69 19.92
CA PHE A 106 -9.87 -9.83 18.87
C PHE A 106 -9.22 -10.14 17.52
N PRO A 107 -9.89 -9.83 16.39
CA PRO A 107 -9.33 -10.08 15.07
C PRO A 107 -8.12 -9.19 14.79
N VAL A 108 -7.03 -9.79 14.33
CA VAL A 108 -5.80 -9.11 13.90
C VAL A 108 -5.57 -9.31 12.42
N SER A 109 -5.21 -8.23 11.73
CA SER A 109 -4.80 -8.23 10.33
C SER A 109 -3.50 -7.44 10.19
N CYS A 110 -2.55 -7.98 9.43
CA CYS A 110 -1.26 -7.34 9.20
C CYS A 110 -1.08 -6.94 7.73
N MET A 111 -0.53 -5.74 7.50
CA MET A 111 -0.02 -5.32 6.20
C MET A 111 1.48 -5.59 6.15
N ILE A 112 1.90 -6.58 5.38
CA ILE A 112 3.26 -7.08 5.30
C ILE A 112 3.97 -6.42 4.12
N LEU A 113 5.01 -5.63 4.41
CA LEU A 113 5.63 -4.73 3.44
C LEU A 113 7.06 -5.15 3.09
N SER A 114 7.41 -5.08 1.81
CA SER A 114 8.77 -5.27 1.32
C SER A 114 9.60 -3.98 1.49
N ALA A 115 10.24 -3.80 2.65
CA ALA A 115 10.86 -2.55 3.11
C ALA A 115 11.72 -1.79 2.08
N GLN A 116 12.42 -2.48 1.17
CA GLN A 116 13.28 -1.85 0.15
C GLN A 116 12.51 -1.11 -0.95
N PHE A 117 11.23 -1.44 -1.16
CA PHE A 117 10.40 -0.90 -2.23
C PHE A 117 9.51 0.25 -1.74
N TRP A 118 9.14 0.24 -0.47
CA TRP A 118 8.34 1.29 0.17
C TRP A 118 9.15 2.56 0.43
N PRO A 119 8.51 3.73 0.57
CA PRO A 119 9.18 4.94 1.05
C PRO A 119 9.62 4.76 2.51
N SER A 120 10.61 5.54 2.92
CA SER A 120 11.08 5.54 4.31
C SER A 120 9.98 6.06 5.23
N PHE A 121 9.63 5.28 6.24
CA PHE A 121 8.71 5.70 7.29
C PHE A 121 9.48 6.36 8.43
N LYS A 122 8.87 7.33 9.10
CA LYS A 122 9.44 7.92 10.31
C LYS A 122 9.56 6.84 11.39
N GLU A 123 10.62 6.89 12.19
CA GLU A 123 10.73 6.00 13.33
C GLU A 123 10.10 6.66 14.55
N GLU A 124 8.95 6.13 14.94
CA GLU A 124 8.26 6.55 16.16
C GLU A 124 8.07 5.35 17.10
N ARG A 125 8.38 5.58 18.37
CA ARG A 125 8.24 4.59 19.43
C ARG A 125 6.85 4.73 20.04
N LEU A 126 6.04 3.70 19.84
CA LEU A 126 4.73 3.56 20.47
C LEU A 126 4.77 2.36 21.41
N GLN A 127 4.42 2.57 22.68
CA GLN A 127 4.22 1.46 23.62
C GLN A 127 2.79 0.98 23.48
N LEU A 128 2.62 -0.31 23.18
CA LEU A 128 1.32 -0.94 23.07
C LEU A 128 0.95 -1.67 24.36
N PRO A 129 -0.35 -1.78 24.69
CA PRO A 129 -0.80 -2.64 25.77
C PRO A 129 -0.35 -4.09 25.56
N GLU A 130 -0.08 -4.80 26.66
CA GLU A 130 0.39 -6.20 26.66
C GLU A 130 -0.53 -7.12 25.87
N GLU A 131 -1.84 -6.89 25.95
CA GLU A 131 -2.84 -7.68 25.24
C GLU A 131 -2.69 -7.57 23.73
N VAL A 132 -2.33 -6.38 23.22
CA VAL A 132 -2.06 -6.18 21.80
C VAL A 132 -0.76 -6.86 21.40
N LEU A 133 0.29 -6.74 22.23
CA LEU A 133 1.57 -7.38 21.97
C LEU A 133 1.45 -8.91 21.86
N ASN A 134 0.68 -9.54 22.76
CA ASN A 134 0.46 -10.99 22.75
C ASN A 134 -0.24 -11.47 21.47
N GLU A 135 -1.23 -10.70 20.98
CA GLU A 135 -1.91 -11.03 19.73
C GLU A 135 -1.00 -10.81 18.51
N LEU A 136 -0.15 -9.78 18.51
CA LEU A 136 0.87 -9.56 17.47
C LEU A 136 1.94 -10.66 17.45
N GLU A 137 2.34 -11.16 18.61
CA GLU A 137 3.26 -12.29 18.74
C GLU A 137 2.62 -13.59 18.19
N THR A 138 1.38 -13.86 18.59
CA THR A 138 0.59 -15.00 18.06
C THR A 138 0.48 -14.95 16.54
N TYR A 139 0.24 -13.76 15.97
CA TYR A 139 0.23 -13.55 14.52
C TYR A 139 1.62 -13.78 13.91
N THR A 140 2.69 -13.32 14.57
CA THR A 140 4.07 -13.47 14.10
C THR A 140 4.48 -14.93 14.00
N GLU A 141 4.13 -15.75 15.00
CA GLU A 141 4.36 -17.19 14.95
C GLU A 141 3.60 -17.87 13.81
N ALA A 142 2.31 -17.56 13.64
CA ALA A 142 1.50 -18.11 12.55
C ALA A 142 2.06 -17.72 11.17
N PHE A 143 2.59 -16.49 11.04
CA PHE A 143 3.29 -16.05 9.85
C PHE A 143 4.59 -16.83 9.60
N GLN A 144 5.39 -17.07 10.64
CA GLN A 144 6.64 -17.84 10.55
C GLN A 144 6.38 -19.29 10.14
N GLU A 145 5.32 -19.92 10.65
CA GLU A 145 4.90 -21.26 10.22
C GLU A 145 4.55 -21.30 8.72
N LEU A 146 3.88 -20.26 8.22
CA LEU A 146 3.45 -20.17 6.83
C LEU A 146 4.58 -19.82 5.85
N LYS A 147 5.51 -18.94 6.25
CA LYS A 147 6.56 -18.37 5.38
C LYS A 147 7.97 -18.84 5.71
N GLY A 148 8.12 -19.74 6.69
CA GLY A 148 9.39 -20.35 7.08
C GLY A 148 10.30 -19.38 7.83
N ASN A 149 11.55 -19.24 7.37
CA ASN A 149 12.63 -18.52 8.05
C ASN A 149 12.53 -16.99 8.05
N ARG A 150 11.33 -16.43 7.89
CA ARG A 150 11.09 -14.97 7.84
C ARG A 150 10.33 -14.54 9.09
N THR A 151 10.79 -13.47 9.72
CA THR A 151 10.10 -12.84 10.86
C THR A 151 9.55 -11.46 10.49
N LEU A 152 8.63 -10.96 11.31
CA LEU A 152 8.02 -9.64 11.16
C LEU A 152 8.73 -8.62 12.06
N ASN A 153 8.94 -7.42 11.51
CA ASN A 153 9.35 -6.25 12.28
C ASN A 153 8.20 -5.24 12.29
N TRP A 154 7.55 -5.09 13.44
CA TRP A 154 6.32 -4.32 13.57
C TRP A 154 6.60 -2.80 13.60
N LYS A 155 5.92 -2.07 12.72
CA LYS A 155 5.89 -0.59 12.71
C LYS A 155 4.61 -0.11 13.40
N HIS A 156 4.57 -0.21 14.73
CA HIS A 156 3.35 0.01 15.53
C HIS A 156 2.66 1.37 15.28
N HIS A 157 3.42 2.43 15.02
CA HIS A 157 2.89 3.78 14.74
C HIS A 157 2.12 3.89 13.41
N LEU A 158 2.26 2.91 12.51
CA LEU A 158 1.48 2.84 11.26
C LEU A 158 0.19 2.01 11.43
N GLY A 159 -0.03 1.43 12.61
CA GLY A 159 -1.20 0.59 12.88
C GLY A 159 -2.48 1.40 13.00
N GLN A 160 -3.59 0.76 12.63
CA GLN A 160 -4.94 1.28 12.84
C GLN A 160 -5.72 0.33 13.73
N VAL A 161 -6.52 0.87 14.64
CA VAL A 161 -7.37 0.09 15.56
C VAL A 161 -8.80 0.61 15.51
N CYS A 162 -9.76 -0.31 15.57
CA CYS A 162 -11.18 0.01 15.71
C CYS A 162 -11.62 -0.36 17.13
N LEU A 163 -12.12 0.62 17.89
CA LEU A 163 -12.50 0.44 19.29
C LEU A 163 -13.99 0.68 19.46
N SER A 164 -14.66 -0.23 20.15
CA SER A 164 -16.05 -0.07 20.58
C SER A 164 -16.07 0.35 22.04
N VAL A 165 -16.53 1.57 22.32
CA VAL A 165 -16.60 2.12 23.68
C VAL A 165 -18.06 2.20 24.11
N TRP A 166 -18.39 1.57 25.23
CA TRP A 166 -19.71 1.65 25.86
C TRP A 166 -19.63 2.57 27.06
N LEU A 167 -20.39 3.69 27.03
CA LEU A 167 -20.54 4.58 28.17
C LEU A 167 -21.79 4.15 28.95
N PHE A 168 -21.60 3.62 30.16
CA PHE A 168 -22.70 3.43 31.09
C PHE A 168 -22.98 4.78 31.78
N LEU A 169 -24.13 5.39 31.49
CA LEU A 169 -24.66 6.48 32.30
C LEU A 169 -25.26 5.86 33.57
N SER A 170 -24.69 6.19 34.73
CA SER A 170 -25.24 5.85 36.05
C SER A 170 -26.42 6.74 36.41
#